data_AF-A0A7W9XCI7-F1
#
_entry.id   AF-A0A7W9XCI7-F1
#
_cell.length_a   1.000
_cell.length_b   1.000
_cell.length_c   1.000
_cell.angle_alpha   90.00
_cell.angle_beta   90.00
_cell.angle_gamma   90.00
#
_symmetry.space_group_name_H-M   'P 1'
#
loop_
_entity.id
_entity.type
_entity.pdbx_description
1 polymer ?
#
loop_
_entity_poly.entity_id
_entity_poly.type
_entity_poly.pdbx_seq_one_letter_code
_entity_poly.pdbx_strand_id
1 'polypeptide(L)'
;MEKAIDFIKKHRFDIIVTCSVIAFLFDIYTGRHTFSFTVLCLYALAYAADNEKSQNNIAERKKQLPKGLVKEDLKNIDFVKSWDETRKKGSVKFSIVNGGIIFGFVLCFIISILSLLFIKDMLHYISADPSNMINFIGYTYIAGIIGGIITYRFLWTYNERKFIRLTDPLH
;
A
#
# COMPACT_ATOMS: atom_id res chain seq x y z
N MET A 1 35.05 -3.94 11.64
CA MET A 1 33.67 -4.46 11.87
C MET A 1 32.65 -3.32 12.00
N GLU A 2 32.92 -2.27 12.80
CA GLU A 2 32.02 -1.11 12.95
C GLU A 2 31.62 -0.44 11.62
N LYS A 3 32.58 -0.20 10.71
CA LYS A 3 32.30 0.38 9.39
C LYS A 3 31.35 -0.47 8.52
N ALA A 4 31.39 -1.79 8.67
CA ALA A 4 30.49 -2.68 7.92
C ALA A 4 29.08 -2.67 8.51
N ILE A 5 28.96 -2.63 9.84
CA ILE A 5 27.67 -2.54 10.54
C ILE A 5 26.97 -1.21 10.22
N ASP A 6 27.71 -0.10 10.18
CA ASP A 6 27.14 1.21 9.84
C ASP A 6 26.72 1.29 8.37
N PHE A 7 27.49 0.67 7.46
CA PHE A 7 27.09 0.54 6.06
C PHE A 7 25.80 -0.28 5.92
N ILE A 8 25.70 -1.42 6.60
CA ILE A 8 24.51 -2.27 6.61
C ILE A 8 23.30 -1.52 7.19
N LYS A 9 23.48 -0.74 8.27
CA LYS A 9 22.38 0.08 8.83
C LYS A 9 21.90 1.14 7.85
N LYS A 10 22.84 1.82 7.15
CA LYS A 10 22.54 2.88 6.19
C LYS A 10 21.83 2.37 4.93
N HIS A 11 22.19 1.18 4.47
CA HIS A 11 21.66 0.58 3.23
C HIS A 11 20.74 -0.62 3.50
N ARG A 12 20.22 -0.77 4.72
CA ARG A 12 19.39 -1.93 5.12
C ARG A 12 18.21 -2.15 4.18
N PHE A 13 17.58 -1.07 3.71
CA PHE A 13 16.43 -1.15 2.81
C PHE A 13 16.85 -1.71 1.45
N ASP A 14 17.88 -1.12 0.83
CA ASP A 14 18.41 -1.55 -0.46
C ASP A 14 18.88 -3.01 -0.42
N ILE A 15 19.51 -3.44 0.67
CA ILE A 15 19.98 -4.81 0.87
C ILE A 15 18.80 -5.77 0.93
N ILE A 16 17.75 -5.47 1.72
CA ILE A 16 16.61 -6.38 1.84
C ILE A 16 15.79 -6.42 0.54
N VAL A 17 15.63 -5.30 -0.19
CA VAL A 17 15.01 -5.28 -1.53
C VAL A 17 15.77 -6.19 -2.48
N THR A 18 17.10 -6.04 -2.53
CA THR A 18 17.97 -6.85 -3.38
C THR A 18 17.87 -8.33 -3.04
N CYS A 19 17.91 -8.70 -1.75
CA CYS A 19 17.72 -10.08 -1.30
C CYS A 19 16.33 -10.63 -1.65
N SER A 20 15.28 -9.82 -1.58
CA SER A 20 13.91 -10.23 -1.93
C SER A 20 13.77 -10.53 -3.41
N VAL A 21 14.36 -9.70 -4.27
CA VAL A 21 14.37 -9.91 -5.73
C VAL A 21 15.18 -11.15 -6.09
N ILE A 22 16.36 -11.36 -5.47
CA ILE A 22 17.18 -12.54 -5.71
C ILE A 22 16.45 -13.82 -5.26
N ALA A 23 15.81 -13.80 -4.07
CA ALA A 23 15.04 -14.93 -3.58
C ALA A 23 13.86 -15.27 -4.51
N PHE A 24 13.14 -14.27 -4.99
CA PHE A 24 12.05 -14.45 -5.95
C PHE A 24 12.52 -15.05 -7.29
N LEU A 25 13.63 -14.53 -7.84
CA LEU A 25 14.20 -15.05 -9.08
C LEU A 25 14.72 -16.49 -8.90
N PHE A 26 15.27 -16.81 -7.73
CA PHE A 26 15.73 -18.15 -7.39
C PHE A 26 14.56 -19.14 -7.25
N ASP A 27 13.46 -18.74 -6.61
CA ASP A 27 12.22 -19.54 -6.51
C ASP A 27 11.64 -19.85 -7.91
N ILE A 28 11.62 -18.85 -8.80
CA ILE A 28 11.20 -19.04 -10.20
C ILE A 28 12.12 -20.01 -10.94
N TYR A 29 13.44 -19.85 -10.79
CA TYR A 29 14.43 -20.63 -11.55
C TYR A 29 14.49 -22.10 -11.10
N THR A 30 14.37 -22.38 -9.80
CA THR A 30 14.48 -23.74 -9.27
C THR A 30 13.16 -24.50 -9.22
N GLY A 31 12.03 -23.86 -9.55
CA GLY A 31 10.70 -24.49 -9.54
C GLY A 31 10.27 -24.98 -8.15
N ARG A 32 10.98 -24.57 -7.09
CA ARG A 32 10.62 -24.87 -5.70
C ARG A 32 9.82 -23.69 -5.16
N HIS A 33 8.60 -23.96 -4.71
CA HIS A 33 7.74 -22.98 -4.07
C HIS A 33 8.21 -22.66 -2.64
N THR A 34 9.42 -22.14 -2.47
CA THR A 34 9.91 -21.58 -1.19
C THR A 34 9.31 -20.20 -0.93
N PHE A 35 7.99 -20.11 -1.09
CA PHE A 35 7.14 -18.94 -0.82
C PHE A 35 7.41 -18.31 0.56
N SER A 36 7.92 -19.09 1.51
CA SER A 36 8.26 -18.66 2.86
C SER A 36 9.38 -17.63 2.92
N PHE A 37 10.44 -17.74 2.12
CA PHE A 37 11.61 -16.85 2.24
C PHE A 37 11.34 -15.47 1.64
N THR A 38 10.69 -15.45 0.48
CA THR A 38 10.27 -14.23 -0.21
C THR A 38 9.26 -13.44 0.63
N VAL A 39 8.30 -14.12 1.28
CA VAL A 39 7.36 -13.50 2.23
C VAL A 39 8.08 -12.98 3.48
N LEU A 40 9.06 -13.71 4.02
CA LEU A 40 9.85 -13.27 5.17
C LEU A 40 10.66 -12.01 4.87
N CYS A 41 11.28 -11.94 3.69
CA CYS A 41 12.02 -10.76 3.24
C CYS A 41 11.10 -9.56 2.96
N LEU A 42 9.93 -9.76 2.36
CA LEU A 42 8.91 -8.72 2.18
C LEU A 42 8.36 -8.21 3.52
N TYR A 43 8.14 -9.10 4.48
CA TYR A 43 7.71 -8.74 5.83
C TYR A 43 8.79 -7.94 6.56
N ALA A 44 10.05 -8.35 6.45
CA ALA A 44 11.19 -7.62 7.01
C ALA A 44 11.35 -6.22 6.35
N LEU A 45 11.10 -6.09 5.04
CA LEU A 45 11.05 -4.81 4.34
C LEU A 45 9.95 -3.90 4.87
N ALA A 46 8.74 -4.43 4.99
CA ALA A 46 7.60 -3.69 5.51
C ALA A 46 7.88 -3.19 6.93
N TYR A 47 8.44 -4.05 7.79
CA TYR A 47 8.81 -3.70 9.16
C TYR A 47 9.92 -2.65 9.22
N ALA A 48 10.97 -2.78 8.40
CA ALA A 48 12.08 -1.82 8.37
C ALA A 48 11.63 -0.44 7.86
N ALA A 49 10.81 -0.39 6.81
CA ALA A 49 10.26 0.84 6.26
C ALA A 49 9.32 1.54 7.25
N ASP A 50 8.48 0.78 7.97
CA ASP A 50 7.58 1.32 8.97
C ASP A 50 8.33 1.89 10.18
N ASN A 51 9.40 1.21 10.62
CA ASN A 51 10.22 1.68 11.73
C ASN A 51 10.96 2.99 11.40
N GLU A 52 11.49 3.13 10.17
CA GLU A 52 12.15 4.36 9.73
C GLU A 52 11.19 5.54 9.64
N LYS A 53 10.03 5.32 9.05
CA LYS A 53 8.94 6.30 8.99
C LYS A 53 8.46 6.69 10.38
N SER A 54 8.35 5.72 11.29
CA SER A 54 7.97 5.95 12.69
C SER A 54 8.98 6.83 13.42
N GLN A 55 10.28 6.56 13.31
CA GLN A 55 11.30 7.38 13.98
C GLN A 55 11.35 8.82 13.45
N ASN A 56 11.25 9.00 12.13
CA ASN A 56 11.20 10.33 11.53
C ASN A 56 9.94 11.09 11.99
N ASN A 57 8.78 10.44 12.01
CA ASN A 57 7.53 11.04 12.49
C ASN A 57 7.57 11.38 13.99
N ILE A 58 8.23 10.56 14.82
CA ILE A 58 8.39 10.83 16.25
C ILE A 58 9.31 12.04 16.47
N ALA A 59 10.40 12.15 15.71
CA ALA A 59 11.32 13.27 15.78
C ALA A 59 10.67 14.59 15.34
N GLU A 60 9.86 14.57 14.27
CA GLU A 60 9.11 15.74 13.82
C GLU A 60 8.01 16.14 14.83
N ARG A 61 7.25 15.18 15.36
CA ARG A 61 6.26 15.45 16.41
C ARG A 61 6.88 16.05 17.66
N LYS A 62 8.06 15.56 18.08
CA LYS A 62 8.81 16.12 19.22
C LYS A 62 9.28 17.56 18.99
N LYS A 63 9.51 17.98 17.74
CA LYS A 63 9.86 19.37 17.41
C LYS A 63 8.64 20.32 17.40
N GLN A 64 7.43 19.78 17.25
CA GLN A 64 6.20 20.57 17.16
C GLN A 64 5.41 20.62 18.48
N LEU A 65 5.58 19.63 19.36
CA LEU A 65 5.06 19.60 20.74
C LEU A 65 5.39 20.84 21.60
N PRO A 66 6.59 21.47 21.51
CA PRO A 66 6.90 22.69 22.27
C PRO A 66 6.08 23.91 21.87
N LYS A 67 5.35 23.84 20.74
CA LYS A 67 4.49 24.94 20.25
C LYS A 67 3.05 24.88 20.80
N GLY A 68 2.77 23.98 21.75
CA GLY A 68 1.44 23.82 22.34
C GLY A 68 0.41 23.12 21.43
N LEU A 69 0.85 22.57 20.29
CA LEU A 69 -0.02 21.89 19.33
C LEU A 69 -0.47 20.54 19.88
N VAL A 70 -1.79 20.29 19.85
CA VAL A 70 -2.36 19.01 20.22
C VAL A 70 -2.07 17.99 19.11
N LYS A 71 -2.00 16.69 19.43
CA LYS A 71 -1.78 15.62 18.44
C LYS A 71 -2.77 15.66 17.27
N GLU A 72 -3.96 16.20 17.50
CA GLU A 72 -5.00 16.38 16.49
C GLU A 72 -4.67 17.50 15.51
N ASP A 73 -4.13 18.62 15.99
CA ASP A 73 -3.69 19.73 15.13
C ASP A 73 -2.60 19.28 14.17
N LEU A 74 -1.65 18.47 14.65
CA LEU A 74 -0.60 17.90 13.80
C LEU A 74 -1.18 17.02 12.70
N LYS A 75 -2.14 16.15 13.02
CA LYS A 75 -2.84 15.32 12.02
C LYS A 75 -3.60 16.17 11.00
N ASN A 76 -4.21 17.27 11.43
CA ASN A 76 -4.95 18.16 10.56
C ASN A 76 -4.02 18.93 9.62
N ILE A 77 -2.89 19.43 10.12
CA ILE A 77 -1.85 20.09 9.31
C ILE A 77 -1.27 19.11 8.28
N ASP A 78 -0.91 17.90 8.71
CA ASP A 78 -0.38 16.86 7.82
C ASP A 78 -1.41 16.48 6.74
N PHE A 79 -2.69 16.36 7.12
CA PHE A 79 -3.78 16.13 6.19
C PHE A 79 -3.92 17.28 5.18
N VAL A 80 -3.98 18.54 5.63
CA VAL A 80 -4.12 19.71 4.74
C VAL A 80 -2.96 19.75 3.74
N LYS A 81 -1.73 19.56 4.19
CA LYS A 81 -0.54 19.58 3.33
C LYS A 81 -0.57 18.45 2.29
N SER A 82 -0.78 17.21 2.72
CA SER A 82 -0.79 16.05 1.83
C SER A 82 -2.01 16.04 0.88
N TRP A 83 -3.16 16.54 1.36
CA TRP A 83 -4.36 16.67 0.55
C TRP A 83 -4.23 17.78 -0.48
N ASP A 84 -3.61 18.92 -0.17
CA ASP A 84 -3.37 20.00 -1.14
C ASP A 84 -2.47 19.53 -2.29
N GLU A 85 -1.41 18.77 -2.01
CA GLU A 85 -0.59 18.14 -3.04
C GLU A 85 -1.38 17.13 -3.89
N THR A 86 -2.31 16.40 -3.26
CA THR A 86 -3.16 15.42 -3.94
C THR A 86 -4.23 16.10 -4.78
N ARG A 87 -4.83 17.19 -4.31
CA ARG A 87 -5.91 17.90 -5.00
C ARG A 87 -5.41 18.53 -6.31
N LYS A 88 -4.18 19.05 -6.29
CA LYS A 88 -3.48 19.61 -7.47
C LYS A 88 -3.33 18.58 -8.60
N LYS A 89 -3.27 17.28 -8.27
CA LYS A 89 -3.19 16.19 -9.26
C LYS A 89 -4.57 15.85 -9.87
N GLY A 90 -5.65 16.31 -9.27
CA GLY A 90 -7.02 16.17 -9.77
C GLY A 90 -7.75 14.91 -9.30
N SER A 91 -9.09 15.03 -9.26
CA SER A 91 -9.99 13.99 -8.73
C SER A 91 -9.98 12.70 -9.55
N VAL A 92 -9.84 12.82 -10.86
CA VAL A 92 -9.82 11.68 -11.79
C VAL A 92 -8.55 10.86 -11.58
N LYS A 93 -7.37 11.52 -11.54
CA LYS A 93 -6.09 10.85 -11.30
C LYS A 93 -6.07 10.18 -9.93
N PHE A 94 -6.59 10.83 -8.89
CA PHE A 94 -6.73 10.23 -7.56
C PHE A 94 -7.59 8.97 -7.58
N SER A 95 -8.76 9.02 -8.24
CA SER A 95 -9.71 7.90 -8.26
C SER A 95 -9.19 6.73 -9.10
N ILE A 96 -8.56 6.99 -10.25
CA ILE A 96 -8.03 5.94 -11.14
C ILE A 96 -6.77 5.31 -10.55
N VAL A 97 -5.79 6.13 -10.12
CA VAL A 97 -4.50 5.59 -9.67
C VAL A 97 -4.59 4.99 -8.29
N ASN A 98 -5.09 5.74 -7.30
CA ASN A 98 -5.14 5.23 -5.93
C ASN A 98 -6.32 4.27 -5.72
N GLY A 99 -7.48 4.59 -6.30
CA GLY A 99 -8.66 3.73 -6.24
C GLY A 99 -8.60 2.55 -7.19
N GLY A 100 -8.53 2.81 -8.50
CA GLY A 100 -8.57 1.77 -9.51
C GLY A 100 -7.37 0.84 -9.47
N ILE A 101 -6.16 1.37 -9.59
CA ILE A 101 -4.95 0.55 -9.71
C ILE A 101 -4.53 -0.01 -8.34
N ILE A 102 -4.21 0.86 -7.38
CA ILE A 102 -3.64 0.41 -6.10
C ILE A 102 -4.69 -0.34 -5.26
N PHE A 103 -5.82 0.31 -4.96
CA PHE A 103 -6.84 -0.30 -4.12
C PHE A 103 -7.58 -1.43 -4.85
N GLY A 104 -7.84 -1.31 -6.16
CA GLY A 104 -8.43 -2.39 -6.95
C GLY A 104 -7.54 -3.63 -7.03
N PHE A 105 -6.22 -3.49 -7.07
CA PHE A 105 -5.29 -4.62 -6.96
C PHE A 105 -5.39 -5.32 -5.60
N VAL A 106 -5.38 -4.56 -4.50
CA VAL A 106 -5.54 -5.11 -3.15
C VAL A 106 -6.89 -5.81 -3.01
N LEU A 107 -7.97 -5.22 -3.54
CA LEU A 107 -9.31 -5.77 -3.49
C LEU A 107 -9.44 -7.04 -4.34
N CYS A 108 -8.80 -7.08 -5.50
CA CYS A 108 -8.68 -8.28 -6.33
C CYS A 108 -8.01 -9.43 -5.57
N PHE A 109 -6.92 -9.14 -4.86
CA PHE A 109 -6.21 -10.13 -4.06
C PHE A 109 -7.10 -10.68 -2.93
N ILE A 110 -7.80 -9.81 -2.21
CA ILE A 110 -8.73 -10.20 -1.15
C ILE A 110 -9.87 -11.05 -1.71
N ILE A 111 -10.52 -10.62 -2.81
CA ILE A 111 -11.59 -11.39 -3.47
C ILE A 111 -11.07 -12.75 -3.94
N SER A 112 -9.84 -12.81 -4.43
CA SER A 112 -9.24 -14.07 -4.89
C SER A 112 -9.07 -15.06 -3.74
N ILE A 113 -8.56 -14.60 -2.59
CA ILE A 113 -8.45 -15.42 -1.37
C ILE A 113 -9.83 -15.85 -0.87
N LEU A 114 -10.78 -14.92 -0.78
CA LEU A 114 -12.14 -15.24 -0.32
C LEU A 114 -12.82 -16.25 -1.25
N SER A 115 -12.68 -16.09 -2.57
CA SER A 115 -13.22 -17.03 -3.55
C SER A 115 -12.65 -18.43 -3.35
N LEU A 116 -11.35 -18.57 -3.09
CA LEU A 116 -10.72 -19.86 -2.81
C LEU A 116 -11.21 -20.51 -1.50
N LEU A 117 -11.56 -19.71 -0.49
CA LEU A 117 -12.01 -20.20 0.82
C LEU A 117 -13.51 -20.54 0.85
N PHE A 118 -14.33 -19.77 0.14
CA PHE A 118 -15.79 -19.84 0.26
C PHE A 118 -16.47 -20.52 -0.92
N ILE A 119 -15.87 -20.53 -2.11
CA ILE A 119 -16.44 -21.18 -3.30
C ILE A 119 -15.88 -22.59 -3.40
N LYS A 120 -16.75 -23.58 -3.20
CA LYS A 120 -16.40 -24.99 -3.40
C LYS A 120 -15.96 -25.21 -4.85
N ASP A 121 -14.94 -26.04 -5.05
CA ASP A 121 -14.38 -26.40 -6.36
C ASP A 121 -13.72 -25.26 -7.15
N MET A 122 -13.53 -24.07 -6.55
CA MET A 122 -12.86 -22.95 -7.20
C MET A 122 -11.44 -23.29 -7.65
N LEU A 123 -10.70 -24.00 -6.80
CA LEU A 123 -9.34 -24.43 -7.10
C LEU A 123 -9.31 -25.44 -8.25
N HIS A 124 -10.32 -26.32 -8.32
CA HIS A 124 -10.48 -27.25 -9.42
C HIS A 124 -10.79 -26.52 -10.73
N TYR A 125 -11.74 -25.58 -10.71
CA TYR A 125 -12.10 -24.74 -11.87
C TYR A 125 -10.91 -23.95 -12.44
N ILE A 126 -10.13 -23.30 -11.57
CA ILE A 126 -8.94 -22.54 -11.97
C ILE A 126 -7.85 -23.46 -12.55
N SER A 127 -7.68 -24.65 -11.97
CA SER A 127 -6.66 -25.61 -12.41
C SER A 127 -7.01 -26.35 -13.70
N ALA A 128 -8.30 -26.41 -14.07
CA ALA A 128 -8.79 -27.21 -15.19
C ALA A 128 -8.33 -26.68 -16.55
N ASP A 129 -8.21 -25.36 -16.70
CA ASP A 129 -7.78 -24.72 -17.94
C ASP A 129 -7.13 -23.36 -17.63
N PRO A 130 -5.93 -23.06 -18.20
CA PRO A 130 -5.33 -21.73 -18.14
C PRO A 130 -6.29 -20.58 -18.51
N SER A 131 -7.24 -20.80 -19.42
CA SER A 131 -8.24 -19.81 -19.81
C SER A 131 -9.16 -19.42 -18.64
N ASN A 132 -9.55 -20.38 -17.79
CA ASN A 132 -10.37 -20.14 -16.60
C ASN A 132 -9.60 -19.33 -15.55
N MET A 133 -8.31 -19.60 -15.38
CA MET A 133 -7.44 -18.82 -14.48
C MET A 133 -7.32 -17.37 -14.94
N ILE A 134 -7.08 -17.15 -16.24
CA ILE A 134 -6.96 -15.80 -16.82
C ILE A 134 -8.30 -15.05 -16.70
N ASN A 135 -9.41 -15.73 -17.00
CA ASN A 135 -10.75 -15.14 -16.88
C ASN A 135 -11.05 -14.76 -15.43
N PHE A 136 -10.75 -15.65 -14.48
CA PHE A 136 -10.94 -15.36 -13.07
C PHE A 136 -10.16 -14.11 -12.63
N ILE A 137 -8.85 -14.07 -12.90
CA ILE A 137 -7.99 -12.93 -12.57
C ILE A 137 -8.49 -11.65 -13.27
N GLY A 138 -8.86 -11.75 -14.54
CA GLY A 138 -9.36 -10.63 -15.33
C GLY A 138 -10.64 -10.04 -14.76
N TYR A 139 -11.64 -10.88 -14.46
CA TYR A 139 -12.91 -10.43 -13.89
C TYR A 139 -12.73 -9.86 -12.49
N THR A 140 -11.95 -10.51 -11.63
CA THR A 140 -11.71 -10.01 -10.26
C THR A 140 -10.95 -8.70 -10.27
N TYR A 141 -10.00 -8.52 -11.20
CA TYR A 141 -9.23 -7.29 -11.33
C TYR A 141 -10.07 -6.14 -11.87
N ILE A 142 -10.89 -6.38 -12.91
CA ILE A 142 -11.81 -5.37 -13.45
C ILE A 142 -12.84 -4.97 -12.38
N ALA A 143 -13.42 -5.93 -11.66
CA ALA A 143 -14.33 -5.65 -10.55
C ALA A 143 -13.65 -4.84 -9.45
N GLY A 144 -12.40 -5.18 -9.12
CA GLY A 144 -11.55 -4.45 -8.18
C GLY A 144 -11.31 -3.01 -8.60
N ILE A 145 -10.95 -2.77 -9.86
CA ILE A 145 -10.75 -1.43 -10.43
C ILE A 145 -12.03 -0.61 -10.32
N ILE A 146 -13.16 -1.15 -10.78
CA ILE A 146 -14.44 -0.43 -10.78
C ILE A 146 -14.84 -0.08 -9.33
N GLY A 147 -14.79 -1.06 -8.44
CA GLY A 147 -15.08 -0.85 -7.02
C GLY A 147 -14.17 0.20 -6.40
N GLY A 148 -12.86 0.11 -6.65
CA GLY A 148 -11.88 1.05 -6.13
C GLY A 148 -12.05 2.48 -6.64
N ILE A 149 -12.35 2.66 -7.93
CA ILE A 149 -12.65 3.97 -8.52
C ILE A 149 -13.86 4.59 -7.82
N ILE A 150 -14.94 3.82 -7.66
CA ILE A 150 -16.18 4.29 -7.02
C ILE A 150 -15.90 4.68 -5.56
N THR A 151 -15.24 3.82 -4.79
CA THR A 151 -14.90 4.08 -3.39
C THR A 151 -14.03 5.34 -3.25
N TYR A 152 -13.00 5.50 -4.08
CA TYR A 152 -12.12 6.65 -4.01
C TYR A 152 -12.77 7.94 -4.52
N ARG A 153 -13.81 7.85 -5.35
CA ARG A 153 -14.64 9.00 -5.74
C ARG A 153 -15.43 9.54 -4.55
N PHE A 154 -16.01 8.65 -3.73
CA PHE A 154 -16.66 9.04 -2.48
C PHE A 154 -15.64 9.59 -1.48
N LEU A 155 -14.49 8.94 -1.34
CA LEU A 155 -13.41 9.38 -0.45
C LEU A 155 -12.88 10.76 -0.82
N TRP A 156 -12.77 11.07 -2.11
CA TRP A 156 -12.40 12.40 -2.59
C TRP A 156 -13.36 13.47 -2.07
N THR A 157 -14.67 13.22 -2.19
CA THR A 157 -15.70 14.16 -1.73
C THR A 157 -15.63 14.38 -0.22
N TYR A 158 -15.42 13.31 0.54
CA TYR A 158 -15.26 13.37 1.99
C TYR A 158 -14.02 14.19 2.39
N ASN A 159 -12.87 13.92 1.75
CA ASN A 159 -11.63 14.62 2.03
C ASN A 159 -11.68 16.09 1.61
N GLU A 160 -12.32 16.42 0.49
CA GLU A 160 -12.46 17.83 0.07
C GLU A 160 -13.32 18.62 1.07
N ARG A 161 -14.41 18.03 1.57
CA ARG A 161 -15.22 18.65 2.63
C ARG A 161 -14.41 18.86 3.92
N LYS A 162 -13.61 17.86 4.30
CA LYS A 162 -12.71 17.96 5.46
C LYS A 162 -11.66 19.05 5.26
N PHE A 163 -11.10 19.17 4.05
CA PHE A 163 -10.11 20.18 3.71
C PHE A 163 -10.70 21.59 3.83
N ILE A 164 -11.84 21.85 3.19
CA ILE A 164 -12.53 23.15 3.26
C ILE A 164 -12.78 23.54 4.72
N ARG A 165 -13.31 22.64 5.55
CA ARG A 165 -13.54 22.88 6.97
C ARG A 165 -12.28 23.24 7.77
N LEU A 166 -11.12 22.72 7.38
CA LEU A 166 -9.85 22.97 8.08
C LEU A 166 -9.12 24.22 7.57
N THR A 167 -9.43 24.68 6.35
CA THR A 167 -8.74 25.81 5.73
C THR A 167 -9.57 27.09 5.68
N ASP A 168 -10.89 26.99 5.74
CA ASP A 168 -11.81 28.14 5.74
C ASP A 168 -12.54 28.25 7.09
N PRO A 169 -12.06 29.10 8.01
CA PRO A 169 -12.66 29.28 9.32
C PRO A 169 -13.94 30.14 9.32
N LEU A 170 -14.36 30.67 8.16
CA LEU A 170 -15.53 31.55 8.02
C LEU A 170 -16.79 30.83 7.50
N HIS A 171 -16.73 29.50 7.34
CA HIS A 171 -17.85 28.62 7.02
C HIS A 171 -18.16 27.63 8.14
#